data_AF-A0A6L6BBC9-F1
#
_entry.id   AF-A0A6L6BBC9-F1
#
_cell.length_a   1.000
_cell.length_b   1.000
_cell.length_c   1.000
_cell.angle_alpha   90.00
_cell.angle_beta   90.00
_cell.angle_gamma   90.00
#
_symmetry.space_group_name_H-M   'P 1'
#
loop_
_entity.id
_entity.type
_entity.pdbx_description
1 polymer ?
#
loop_
_entity_poly.entity_id
_entity_poly.type
_entity_poly.pdbx_seq_one_letter_code
_entity_poly.pdbx_strand_id
1 'polypeptide(L)'
;MRKYLGIAALIIVIAFAFGIRVSHPHSGLKNALGSANSGIVVYKKSHDFAVGDKILAKTTDDASSPVLAIVRSVDKEALEIQSGIATDRIEASAAFGKLIVMVPFIGTIAQVIGL
;
A
#
# COMPACT_ATOMS: atom_id res chain seq x y z
N MET A 1 26.08 2.86 -19.79
CA MET A 1 24.79 2.17 -19.49
C MET A 1 24.93 1.04 -18.47
N ARG A 2 25.80 0.04 -18.66
CA ARG A 2 25.96 -1.11 -17.73
C ARG A 2 26.25 -0.73 -16.26
N LYS A 3 27.05 0.31 -15.99
CA LYS A 3 27.34 0.81 -14.64
C LYS A 3 26.09 1.32 -13.89
N TYR A 4 25.18 2.00 -14.59
CA TYR A 4 23.95 2.54 -14.00
C TYR A 4 22.94 1.43 -13.69
N LEU A 5 22.86 0.43 -14.56
CA LEU A 5 22.09 -0.80 -14.32
C LEU A 5 22.58 -1.54 -13.07
N GLY A 6 23.89 -1.66 -12.88
CA GLY A 6 24.47 -2.28 -11.68
C GLY A 6 24.11 -1.53 -10.39
N ILE A 7 24.19 -0.20 -10.40
CA ILE A 7 23.80 0.64 -9.25
C ILE A 7 22.29 0.52 -8.96
N ALA A 8 21.44 0.57 -9.99
CA ALA A 8 20.01 0.44 -9.83
C ALA A 8 19.62 -0.94 -9.25
N ALA A 9 20.23 -2.01 -9.75
CA ALA A 9 20.03 -3.36 -9.21
C ALA A 9 20.46 -3.45 -7.74
N LEU A 10 21.61 -2.87 -7.39
CA LEU A 10 22.09 -2.83 -6.01
C LEU A 10 21.11 -2.09 -5.08
N ILE A 11 20.58 -0.95 -5.51
CA ILE A 11 19.58 -0.18 -4.74
C ILE A 11 18.32 -1.01 -4.51
N ILE A 12 17.84 -1.73 -5.53
CA ILE A 12 16.66 -2.60 -5.42
C ILE A 12 16.91 -3.74 -4.42
N VAL A 13 18.09 -4.37 -4.47
CA VAL A 13 18.47 -5.44 -3.53
C VAL A 13 18.53 -4.91 -2.10
N ILE A 14 19.14 -3.74 -1.89
CA ILE A 14 19.20 -3.10 -0.58
C ILE A 14 17.79 -2.77 -0.09
N ALA A 15 16.96 -2.13 -0.92
CA ALA A 15 15.57 -1.81 -0.56
C ALA A 15 14.78 -3.06 -0.14
N PHE A 16 14.93 -4.16 -0.89
CA PHE A 16 14.29 -5.43 -0.57
C PHE A 16 14.78 -6.02 0.77
N ALA A 17 16.08 -5.94 1.05
CA ALA A 17 16.67 -6.37 2.32
C ALA A 17 16.12 -5.56 3.51
N PHE A 18 15.84 -4.27 3.33
CA PHE A 18 15.18 -3.42 4.32
C PHE A 18 13.65 -3.62 4.40
N GLY A 19 13.10 -4.58 3.66
CA GLY A 19 11.68 -4.90 3.66
C GLY A 19 10.81 -3.92 2.87
N ILE A 20 11.41 -3.06 2.05
CA ILE A 20 10.69 -2.19 1.11
C ILE A 20 10.22 -3.03 -0.07
N ARG A 21 8.93 -2.93 -0.37
CA ARG A 21 8.25 -3.72 -1.38
C ARG A 21 7.29 -2.84 -2.18
N VAL A 22 6.85 -3.37 -3.30
CA VAL A 22 5.91 -2.72 -4.21
C VAL A 22 4.69 -3.62 -4.36
N SER A 23 3.49 -3.02 -4.40
CA SER A 23 2.23 -3.73 -4.69
C SER A 23 1.30 -2.82 -5.48
N HIS A 24 0.30 -3.41 -6.12
CA HIS A 24 -0.80 -2.72 -6.74
C HIS A 24 -2.08 -3.06 -5.96
N PRO A 25 -2.65 -2.14 -5.15
CA PRO A 25 -3.89 -2.41 -4.43
C PRO A 25 -5.05 -2.53 -5.42
N HIS A 26 -5.92 -3.51 -5.23
CA HIS A 26 -7.13 -3.71 -6.05
C HIS A 26 -8.32 -2.87 -5.56
N SER A 27 -8.26 -2.41 -4.32
CA SER A 27 -9.23 -1.49 -3.76
C SER A 27 -8.60 -0.72 -2.60
N GLY A 28 -9.26 0.30 -2.07
CA GLY A 28 -8.69 1.08 -0.98
C GLY A 28 -9.13 2.53 -0.92
N LEU A 29 -8.41 3.28 -0.09
CA LEU A 29 -8.54 4.72 0.04
C LEU A 29 -8.56 5.41 -1.34
N LYS A 30 -9.56 6.26 -1.55
CA LYS A 30 -9.54 7.22 -2.66
C LYS A 30 -8.84 8.46 -2.15
N ASN A 31 -7.82 8.91 -2.87
CA ASN A 31 -7.00 10.06 -2.51
C ASN A 31 -7.41 11.25 -3.39
N ALA A 32 -7.05 12.47 -2.98
CA ALA A 32 -7.24 13.67 -3.81
C ALA A 32 -6.51 13.61 -5.17
N LEU A 33 -5.58 12.66 -5.36
CA LEU A 33 -4.80 12.45 -6.57
C LEU A 33 -5.25 11.21 -7.39
N GLY A 34 -6.39 10.60 -7.06
CA GLY A 34 -6.92 9.43 -7.76
C GLY A 34 -7.29 8.25 -6.84
N SER A 35 -7.78 7.17 -7.45
CA SER A 35 -8.13 5.93 -6.72
C SER A 35 -6.86 5.13 -6.40
N ALA A 36 -6.73 4.57 -5.18
CA ALA A 36 -5.67 3.60 -4.87
C ALA A 36 -5.67 2.38 -5.79
N ASN A 37 -6.80 2.10 -6.46
CA ASN A 37 -6.94 1.01 -7.44
C ASN A 37 -6.13 1.26 -8.74
N SER A 38 -5.81 2.50 -9.07
CA SER A 38 -5.07 2.85 -10.29
C SER A 38 -3.60 3.20 -10.03
N GLY A 39 -3.10 3.00 -8.81
CA GLY A 39 -1.74 3.39 -8.41
C GLY A 39 -0.86 2.22 -7.97
N ILE A 40 0.45 2.44 -8.03
CA ILE A 40 1.45 1.55 -7.42
C ILE A 40 1.74 2.07 -6.02
N VAL A 41 1.80 1.19 -5.02
CA VAL A 41 2.20 1.55 -3.67
C VAL A 41 3.55 0.95 -3.32
N VAL A 42 4.39 1.77 -2.68
CA VAL A 42 5.61 1.33 -2.02
C VAL A 42 5.31 1.22 -0.53
N TYR A 43 5.63 0.08 0.06
CA TYR A 43 5.34 -0.21 1.45
C TYR A 43 6.51 -0.88 2.14
N LYS A 44 6.59 -0.73 3.47
CA LYS A 44 7.52 -1.47 4.32
C LYS A 44 6.79 -2.67 4.91
N LYS A 45 7.34 -3.87 4.75
CA LYS A 45 6.84 -5.06 5.45
C LYS A 45 6.86 -4.80 6.96
N SER A 46 5.72 -5.00 7.63
CA SER A 46 5.55 -4.80 9.07
C SER A 46 4.51 -5.79 9.58
N HIS A 47 4.57 -6.08 10.88
CA HIS A 47 3.52 -6.81 11.62
C HIS A 47 3.07 -6.03 12.86
N ASP A 48 3.74 -4.93 13.17
CA ASP A 48 3.33 -3.99 14.22
C ASP A 48 2.54 -2.87 13.55
N PHE A 49 1.31 -2.64 14.01
CA PHE A 49 0.37 -1.70 13.42
C PHE A 49 -0.31 -0.88 14.52
N ALA A 50 -0.43 0.42 14.30
CA ALA A 50 -1.04 1.36 15.22
C ALA A 50 -2.23 2.06 14.56
N VAL A 51 -3.15 2.59 15.39
CA VAL A 51 -4.26 3.41 14.90
C VAL A 51 -3.73 4.60 14.10
N GLY A 52 -4.31 4.84 12.92
CA GLY A 52 -3.89 5.87 11.98
C GLY A 52 -2.86 5.39 10.95
N ASP A 53 -2.24 4.22 11.12
CA ASP A 53 -1.35 3.66 10.11
C ASP A 53 -2.10 3.39 8.81
N LYS A 54 -1.50 3.81 7.69
CA LYS A 54 -1.92 3.39 6.35
C LYS A 54 -1.25 2.07 6.03
N ILE A 55 -2.04 1.02 5.78
CA ILE A 55 -1.53 -0.34 5.64
C ILE A 55 -2.05 -1.02 4.38
N LEU A 56 -1.31 -2.03 3.95
CA LEU A 56 -1.80 -3.02 3.02
C LEU A 56 -2.25 -4.26 3.79
N ALA A 57 -3.45 -4.72 3.45
CA ALA A 57 -4.03 -5.92 4.04
C ALA A 57 -4.72 -6.78 2.98
N LYS A 58 -4.88 -8.06 3.29
CA LYS A 58 -5.81 -8.95 2.61
C LYS A 58 -7.15 -8.90 3.35
N THR A 59 -8.25 -8.91 2.60
CA THR A 59 -9.60 -9.09 3.15
C THR A 59 -10.11 -10.47 2.77
N THR A 60 -11.30 -10.83 3.24
CA THR A 60 -11.98 -12.07 2.86
C THR A 60 -12.46 -12.07 1.41
N ASP A 61 -12.54 -10.90 0.77
CA ASP A 61 -12.80 -10.77 -0.65
C ASP A 61 -11.47 -10.74 -1.43
N ASP A 62 -11.10 -11.89 -1.99
CA ASP A 62 -9.89 -12.05 -2.80
C ASP A 62 -9.91 -11.17 -4.06
N ALA A 63 -11.08 -10.87 -4.63
CA ALA A 63 -11.17 -10.05 -5.84
C ALA A 63 -10.75 -8.60 -5.57
N SER A 64 -11.05 -8.11 -4.36
CA SER A 64 -10.74 -6.75 -3.92
C SER A 64 -9.40 -6.63 -3.19
N SER A 65 -8.72 -7.75 -2.93
CA SER A 65 -7.44 -7.83 -2.22
C SER A 65 -6.23 -7.76 -3.17
N PRO A 66 -5.10 -7.15 -2.75
CA PRO A 66 -4.88 -6.47 -1.48
C PRO A 66 -5.52 -5.08 -1.44
N VAL A 67 -5.95 -4.67 -0.25
CA VAL A 67 -6.58 -3.36 0.00
C VAL A 67 -5.61 -2.37 0.62
N LEU A 68 -5.71 -1.10 0.24
CA LEU A 68 -5.08 0.00 0.97
C LEU A 68 -6.07 0.60 1.98
N ALA A 69 -5.75 0.48 3.27
CA ALA A 69 -6.66 0.88 4.34
C ALA A 69 -5.97 1.72 5.44
N ILE A 70 -6.76 2.34 6.31
CA ILE A 70 -6.29 3.00 7.53
C ILE A 70 -6.72 2.18 8.73
N VAL A 71 -5.80 1.89 9.66
CA VAL A 71 -6.13 1.24 10.93
C VAL A 71 -6.97 2.18 11.79
N ARG A 72 -8.14 1.71 12.22
CA ARG A 72 -9.07 2.43 13.11
C ARG A 72 -9.01 1.94 14.54
N SER A 73 -8.80 0.63 14.74
CA SER A 73 -8.60 0.02 16.04
C SER A 73 -7.60 -1.13 15.95
N VAL A 74 -6.92 -1.41 17.06
CA VAL A 74 -5.94 -2.49 17.20
C VAL A 74 -6.35 -3.34 18.41
N ASP A 75 -6.73 -4.58 18.15
CA ASP A 75 -6.91 -5.62 19.17
C ASP A 75 -5.72 -6.61 19.12
N LYS A 76 -5.67 -7.57 20.06
CA LYS A 76 -4.58 -8.55 20.12
C LYS A 76 -4.44 -9.41 18.86
N GLU A 77 -5.55 -9.78 18.23
CA GLU A 77 -5.58 -10.72 17.10
C GLU A 77 -6.23 -10.13 15.84
N ALA A 78 -6.82 -8.94 15.95
CA ALA A 78 -7.60 -8.34 14.89
C ALA A 78 -7.31 -6.84 14.75
N LEU A 79 -7.47 -6.36 13.54
CA LEU A 79 -7.44 -4.93 13.22
C LEU A 79 -8.80 -4.54 12.68
N GLU A 80 -9.29 -3.40 13.11
CA GLU A 80 -10.38 -2.72 12.41
C GLU A 80 -9.76 -1.75 11.42
N ILE A 81 -10.09 -1.89 10.15
CA ILE A 81 -9.50 -1.13 9.06
C ILE A 81 -10.57 -0.42 8.26
N GLN A 82 -10.28 0.80 7.82
CA GLN A 82 -11.16 1.54 6.91
C GLN A 82 -10.55 1.57 5.51
N SER A 83 -11.28 1.02 4.54
CA SER A 83 -10.98 1.04 3.12
C SER A 83 -12.04 1.89 2.40
N GLY A 84 -11.65 3.09 1.97
CA GLY A 84 -12.61 4.06 1.42
C GLY A 84 -13.65 4.47 2.47
N ILE A 85 -14.91 4.09 2.26
CA ILE A 85 -16.03 4.35 3.20
C ILE A 85 -16.42 3.13 4.03
N ALA A 86 -15.93 1.94 3.67
CA ALA A 86 -16.23 0.69 4.35
C ALA A 86 -15.23 0.46 5.50
N THR A 87 -15.72 -0.15 6.58
CA THR A 87 -14.90 -0.55 7.72
C THR A 87 -15.03 -2.05 7.87
N ASP A 88 -13.88 -2.73 7.89
CA ASP A 88 -13.79 -4.19 7.97
C ASP A 88 -12.92 -4.59 9.16
N ARG A 89 -13.26 -5.72 9.77
CA ARG A 89 -12.43 -6.37 10.79
C ARG A 89 -11.66 -7.51 10.13
N ILE A 90 -10.33 -7.45 10.21
CA ILE A 90 -9.43 -8.47 9.66
C ILE A 90 -8.56 -9.07 10.76
N GLU A 91 -8.02 -10.26 10.53
CA GLU A 91 -6.94 -10.76 11.38
C GLU A 91 -5.71 -9.86 11.27
N ALA A 92 -5.00 -9.63 12.37
CA ALA A 92 -3.77 -8.85 12.37
C ALA A 92 -2.69 -9.46 11.45
N SER A 93 -2.71 -10.79 11.27
CA SER A 93 -1.87 -11.55 10.35
C SER A 93 -2.14 -11.24 8.87
N ALA A 94 -3.34 -10.78 8.52
CA ALA A 94 -3.72 -10.45 7.16
C ALA A 94 -3.18 -9.09 6.70
N ALA A 95 -2.74 -8.24 7.64
CA ALA A 95 -2.01 -7.02 7.36
C ALA A 95 -0.51 -7.32 7.20
N PHE A 96 0.11 -6.82 6.13
CA PHE A 96 1.47 -7.24 5.75
C PHE A 96 2.43 -6.09 5.45
N GLY A 97 1.97 -4.84 5.50
CA GLY A 97 2.85 -3.71 5.24
C GLY A 97 2.27 -2.35 5.59
N LYS A 98 3.15 -1.41 5.96
CA LYS A 98 2.82 0.02 6.12
C LYS A 98 3.16 0.77 4.84
N LEU A 99 2.22 1.58 4.36
CA LEU A 99 2.41 2.44 3.21
C LEU A 99 3.56 3.43 3.46
N ILE A 100 4.50 3.52 2.52
CA ILE A 100 5.51 4.59 2.47
C ILE A 100 5.01 5.68 1.55
N VAL A 101 4.68 5.33 0.31
CA VAL A 101 4.20 6.26 -0.71
C VAL A 101 3.28 5.55 -1.70
N MET A 102 2.28 6.28 -2.19
CA MET A 102 1.46 5.87 -3.32
C MET A 102 1.86 6.71 -4.53
N VAL A 103 2.19 6.02 -5.62
CA VAL A 103 2.47 6.63 -6.92
C VAL A 103 1.22 6.46 -7.79
N PRO A 104 0.45 7.53 -8.06
CA PRO A 104 -0.72 7.45 -8.93
C PRO A 104 -0.31 7.20 -10.39
N PHE A 105 -1.27 6.76 -11.21
CA PHE A 105 -1.05 6.58 -12.65
C PHE A 105 -0.62 7.90 -13.32
N ILE A 106 0.33 7.83 -14.26
CA ILE A 106 0.88 9.01 -14.96
C ILE A 106 -0.22 9.80 -15.68
N GLY A 107 -1.22 9.13 -16.27
CA GLY A 107 -2.36 9.81 -16.89
C GLY A 107 -3.20 10.62 -15.90
N THR A 108 -3.30 10.17 -14.64
CA THR A 108 -3.96 10.95 -13.57
C THR A 108 -3.14 12.17 -13.19
N ILE A 109 -1.80 12.06 -13.19
CA ILE A 109 -0.92 13.21 -12.98
C ILE A 109 -1.08 14.22 -14.12
N ALA A 110 -1.12 13.76 -15.38
CA ALA A 110 -1.33 14.59 -16.57
C ALA A 110 -2.65 15.38 -16.50
N GLN A 111 -3.75 14.74 -16.13
CA GLN A 111 -5.05 15.40 -15.93
C GLN A 111 -5.00 16.52 -14.88
N VAL A 112 -4.28 16.30 -13.77
CA VAL A 112 -4.14 17.33 -12.71
C VAL A 112 -3.39 18.56 -13.20
N ILE A 113 -2.42 18.40 -14.10
CA ILE A 113 -1.61 19.49 -14.66
C ILE A 113 -2.10 19.99 -16.04
N GLY A 114 -3.27 19.52 -16.50
CA GLY A 114 -3.91 19.98 -17.74
C GLY A 114 -3.26 19.50 -19.03
N LEU A 115 -2.57 18.35 -18.99
CA LEU A 115 -1.93 17.69 -20.14
C LEU A 115 -2.79 16.56 -20.73
#